data_AF-A0A7V9D3M2-F1
#
_entry.id   AF-A0A7V9D3M2-F1
#
_cell.length_a   1.000
_cell.length_b   1.000
_cell.length_c   1.000
_cell.angle_alpha   90.00
_cell.angle_beta   90.00
_cell.angle_gamma   90.00
#
_symmetry.space_group_name_H-M   'P 1'
#
loop_
_entity.id
_entity.type
_entity.pdbx_description
1 polymer ?
#
loop_
_entity_poly.entity_id
_entity_poly.type
_entity_poly.pdbx_seq_one_letter_code
_entity_poly.pdbx_strand_id
1 'polypeptide(L)'
;LLPRSRERVLSGLGAYREHLSTMYRAIQTTTGCDVIVDSSKVPLYGRILQTLPEVELSVVHLMRDPRAVAYSWLRKKSLPDWGHQQYMPTYGPIQSALSWDLCNVASELFWRRRPDKYLLLRYEDFIADPRGSVRTVLDLVDIGPVELPFTDAHTVQMGPSHSVSGNPSRFRTGPVELRVDERWKRKMPGAARSLVSTFVGPLGKRYGYDLW
;
A
#
# COMPACT_ATOMS: atom_id res chain seq x y z
N LEU A 1 -2.89 -20.31 23.17
CA LEU A 1 -4.30 -20.16 22.75
C LEU A 1 -5.07 -21.36 23.25
N LEU A 2 -6.15 -21.18 24.02
CA LEU A 2 -7.00 -22.29 24.46
C LEU A 2 -7.61 -23.02 23.25
N PRO A 3 -7.87 -24.35 23.31
CA PRO A 3 -8.30 -25.15 22.14
C PRO A 3 -9.54 -24.59 21.43
N ARG A 4 -10.55 -24.15 22.19
CA ARG A 4 -11.79 -23.55 21.66
C ARG A 4 -11.57 -22.18 20.98
N SER A 5 -10.60 -21.41 21.44
CA SER A 5 -10.22 -20.14 20.80
C SER A 5 -9.51 -20.40 19.47
N ARG A 6 -8.71 -21.47 19.41
CA ARG A 6 -8.03 -21.89 18.17
C ARG A 6 -9.03 -22.35 17.12
N GLU A 7 -10.01 -23.17 17.48
CA GLU A 7 -11.06 -23.64 16.56
C GLU A 7 -11.88 -22.49 15.97
N ARG A 8 -12.32 -21.53 16.81
CA ARG A 8 -13.06 -20.34 16.34
C ARG A 8 -12.24 -19.47 15.39
N VAL A 9 -10.95 -19.31 15.66
CA VAL A 9 -10.05 -18.56 14.78
C VAL A 9 -9.87 -19.31 13.45
N LEU A 10 -9.68 -20.62 13.48
CA LEU A 10 -9.52 -21.44 12.28
C LEU A 10 -10.80 -21.46 11.43
N SER A 11 -11.98 -21.61 12.04
CA SER A 11 -13.25 -21.57 11.33
C SER A 11 -13.54 -20.18 10.75
N GLY A 12 -13.25 -19.11 11.51
CA GLY A 12 -13.35 -17.73 11.02
C GLY A 12 -12.42 -17.47 9.84
N LEU A 13 -11.19 -18.00 9.85
CA LEU A 13 -10.27 -17.93 8.73
C LEU A 13 -10.75 -18.74 7.52
N GLY A 14 -11.37 -19.91 7.74
CA GLY A 14 -11.98 -20.70 6.68
C GLY A 14 -13.07 -19.93 5.95
N ALA A 15 -14.07 -19.45 6.70
CA ALA A 15 -15.14 -18.62 6.15
C ALA A 15 -14.60 -17.35 5.47
N TYR A 16 -13.59 -16.69 6.06
CA TYR A 16 -12.98 -15.50 5.45
C TYR A 16 -12.34 -15.81 4.09
N ARG A 17 -11.63 -16.93 3.97
CA ARG A 17 -11.03 -17.39 2.71
C ARG A 17 -12.10 -17.70 1.66
N GLU A 18 -13.19 -18.35 2.04
CA GLU A 18 -14.32 -18.65 1.15
C GLU A 18 -14.98 -17.37 0.61
N HIS A 19 -15.19 -16.37 1.48
CA HIS A 19 -15.73 -15.08 1.05
C HIS A 19 -14.78 -14.35 0.10
N LEU A 20 -13.48 -14.34 0.39
CA LEU A 20 -12.48 -13.75 -0.51
C LEU A 20 -12.46 -14.46 -1.86
N SER A 21 -12.42 -15.80 -1.87
CA SER A 21 -12.48 -16.61 -3.08
C SER A 21 -13.69 -16.25 -3.94
N THR A 22 -14.87 -16.21 -3.31
CA THR A 22 -16.12 -15.84 -3.97
C THR A 22 -16.07 -14.42 -4.53
N MET A 23 -15.55 -13.46 -3.77
CA MET A 23 -15.44 -12.06 -4.18
C MET A 23 -14.50 -11.89 -5.38
N TYR A 24 -13.28 -12.44 -5.32
CA TYR A 24 -12.30 -12.32 -6.40
C TYR A 24 -12.80 -13.00 -7.69
N ARG A 25 -13.43 -14.18 -7.57
CA ARG A 25 -14.08 -14.83 -8.71
C ARG A 25 -15.22 -13.99 -9.28
N ALA A 26 -16.07 -13.42 -8.42
CA ALA A 26 -17.18 -12.58 -8.87
C ALA A 26 -16.68 -11.34 -9.61
N ILE A 27 -15.60 -10.70 -9.14
CA ILE A 27 -14.96 -9.58 -9.84
C ILE A 27 -14.52 -10.04 -11.23
N GLN A 28 -13.71 -11.10 -11.33
CA GLN A 28 -13.21 -11.61 -12.60
C GLN A 28 -14.33 -11.98 -13.57
N THR A 29 -15.36 -12.74 -13.12
CA THR A 29 -16.49 -13.15 -13.96
C THR A 29 -17.31 -11.95 -14.45
N THR A 30 -17.44 -10.90 -13.65
CA THR A 30 -18.27 -9.73 -14.00
C THR A 30 -17.54 -8.78 -14.93
N THR A 31 -16.24 -8.57 -14.73
CA THR A 31 -15.44 -7.60 -15.49
C THR A 31 -14.74 -8.22 -16.70
N GLY A 32 -14.49 -9.53 -16.69
CA GLY A 32 -13.63 -10.20 -17.65
C GLY A 32 -12.17 -9.76 -17.60
N CYS A 33 -11.72 -9.15 -16.50
CA CYS A 33 -10.35 -8.62 -16.41
C CYS A 33 -9.32 -9.74 -16.22
N ASP A 34 -8.15 -9.57 -16.84
CA ASP A 34 -7.01 -10.48 -16.67
C ASP A 34 -6.28 -10.25 -15.32
N VAL A 35 -6.27 -9.01 -14.84
CA VAL A 35 -5.57 -8.62 -13.61
C VAL A 35 -6.48 -7.81 -12.68
N ILE A 36 -6.52 -8.21 -11.42
CA ILE A 36 -7.20 -7.49 -10.33
C ILE A 36 -6.15 -6.75 -9.50
N VAL A 37 -6.28 -5.44 -9.40
CA VAL A 37 -5.42 -4.61 -8.54
C VAL A 37 -6.13 -4.35 -7.22
N ASP A 38 -5.63 -4.95 -6.14
CA ASP A 38 -6.09 -4.68 -4.77
C ASP A 38 -4.98 -3.99 -3.96
N SER A 39 -5.39 -3.05 -3.10
CA SER A 39 -4.50 -2.22 -2.29
C SER A 39 -4.76 -2.46 -0.80
N SER A 40 -3.77 -2.96 -0.08
CA SER A 40 -3.83 -3.14 1.38
C SER A 40 -2.55 -2.63 2.04
N LYS A 41 -2.66 -2.20 3.30
CA LYS A 41 -1.50 -1.83 4.15
C LYS A 41 -1.17 -2.91 5.18
N VAL A 42 -1.81 -4.07 5.09
CA VAL A 42 -1.69 -5.15 6.08
C VAL A 42 -1.10 -6.38 5.38
N PRO A 43 0.20 -6.69 5.58
CA PRO A 43 0.85 -7.81 4.88
C PRO A 43 0.19 -9.17 5.15
N LEU A 44 -0.40 -9.36 6.33
CA LEU A 44 -1.11 -10.59 6.66
C LEU A 44 -2.30 -10.86 5.72
N TYR A 45 -2.96 -9.81 5.22
CA TYR A 45 -4.04 -9.96 4.23
C TYR A 45 -3.51 -10.58 2.93
N GLY A 46 -2.40 -10.05 2.40
CA GLY A 46 -1.75 -10.64 1.22
C GLY A 46 -1.31 -12.09 1.47
N ARG A 47 -0.88 -12.41 2.70
CA ARG A 47 -0.52 -13.80 3.05
C ARG A 47 -1.73 -14.73 3.04
N ILE A 48 -2.92 -14.24 3.41
CA ILE A 48 -4.18 -15.00 3.29
C ILE A 48 -4.55 -15.19 1.82
N LEU A 49 -4.48 -14.13 1.00
CA LEU A 49 -4.77 -14.23 -0.44
C LEU A 49 -3.90 -15.29 -1.13
N GLN A 50 -2.64 -15.36 -0.77
CA GLN A 50 -1.72 -16.36 -1.29
C GLN A 50 -2.07 -17.82 -0.95
N THR A 51 -2.96 -18.04 0.02
CA THR A 51 -3.46 -19.38 0.33
C THR A 51 -4.68 -19.78 -0.51
N LEU A 52 -5.20 -18.87 -1.34
CA LEU A 52 -6.32 -19.14 -2.23
C LEU A 52 -5.77 -19.77 -3.52
N PRO A 53 -6.19 -21.00 -3.88
CA PRO A 53 -5.61 -21.72 -5.01
C PRO A 53 -5.89 -21.07 -6.36
N GLU A 54 -6.99 -20.32 -6.47
CA GLU A 54 -7.35 -19.55 -7.67
C GLU A 54 -6.65 -18.19 -7.80
N VAL A 55 -5.84 -17.77 -6.82
CA VAL A 55 -5.17 -16.47 -6.84
C VAL A 55 -3.68 -16.63 -7.12
N GLU A 56 -3.27 -16.19 -8.31
CA GLU A 56 -1.87 -15.94 -8.61
C GLU A 56 -1.46 -14.55 -8.09
N LEU A 57 -0.75 -14.52 -6.97
CA LEU A 57 -0.42 -13.26 -6.29
C LEU A 57 0.96 -12.72 -6.68
N SER A 58 0.97 -11.57 -7.37
CA SER A 58 2.11 -10.65 -7.47
C SER A 58 1.97 -9.50 -6.46
N VAL A 59 3.07 -9.10 -5.83
CA VAL A 59 3.09 -8.09 -4.74
C VAL A 59 3.96 -6.90 -5.10
N VAL A 60 3.34 -5.73 -5.20
CA VAL A 60 4.04 -4.44 -5.22
C VAL A 60 4.10 -3.89 -3.79
N HIS A 61 5.26 -4.02 -3.15
CA HIS A 61 5.54 -3.48 -1.83
C HIS A 61 5.95 -2.01 -1.95
N LEU A 62 4.94 -1.13 -1.95
CA LEU A 62 5.14 0.31 -2.00
C LEU A 62 5.58 0.84 -0.62
N MET A 63 6.81 1.34 -0.54
CA MET A 63 7.40 1.92 0.66
C MET A 63 7.52 3.44 0.51
N ARG A 64 7.51 4.18 1.62
CA ARG A 64 7.75 5.63 1.64
C ARG A 64 8.54 5.99 2.88
N ASP A 65 9.23 7.13 2.85
CA ASP A 65 9.95 7.67 4.01
C ASP A 65 9.10 7.59 5.30
N PRO A 66 9.59 6.95 6.37
CA PRO A 66 8.83 6.72 7.59
C PRO A 66 8.37 8.02 8.26
N ARG A 67 9.13 9.11 8.14
CA ARG A 67 8.77 10.43 8.68
C ARG A 67 7.61 11.03 7.89
N ALA A 68 7.61 10.84 6.57
CA ALA A 68 6.48 11.24 5.72
C ALA A 68 5.21 10.44 6.03
N VAL A 69 5.35 9.13 6.30
CA VAL A 69 4.24 8.25 6.72
C VAL A 69 3.68 8.68 8.07
N ALA A 70 4.54 8.89 9.08
CA ALA A 70 4.11 9.35 10.39
C ALA A 70 3.43 10.72 10.32
N TYR A 71 3.98 11.68 9.57
CA TYR A 71 3.35 12.98 9.35
C TYR A 71 1.97 12.85 8.67
N SER A 72 1.82 11.92 7.73
CA SER A 72 0.56 11.64 7.06
C SER A 72 -0.50 11.08 8.02
N TRP A 73 -0.11 10.26 9.00
CA TRP A 73 -1.00 9.72 10.04
C TRP A 73 -1.27 10.67 11.21
N LEU A 74 -0.40 11.65 11.46
CA LEU A 74 -0.64 12.70 12.44
C LEU A 74 -1.75 13.68 12.02
N ARG A 75 -2.05 13.76 10.72
CA ARG A 75 -2.99 14.72 10.16
C ARG A 75 -4.42 14.18 10.15
N LYS A 76 -5.35 15.01 10.61
CA LYS A 76 -6.79 14.80 10.38
C LYS A 76 -7.09 14.90 8.88
N LYS A 77 -7.73 13.88 8.32
CA LYS A 77 -8.22 13.83 6.95
C LYS A 77 -9.69 13.42 7.00
N SER A 78 -10.54 14.17 6.30
CA SER A 78 -11.97 13.85 6.23
C SER A 78 -12.18 12.61 5.34
N LEU A 79 -13.10 11.74 5.77
CA LEU A 79 -13.60 10.60 4.99
C LEU A 79 -14.88 11.06 4.27
N PRO A 80 -14.89 11.12 2.92
CA PRO A 80 -16.04 11.58 2.17
C PRO A 80 -17.20 10.55 2.10
N ASP A 81 -16.93 9.27 2.41
CA ASP A 81 -17.83 8.15 2.06
C ASP A 81 -18.96 7.86 3.07
N TRP A 82 -18.97 8.52 4.23
CA TRP A 82 -19.93 8.26 5.30
C TRP A 82 -20.67 9.56 5.60
N GLY A 83 -22.00 9.60 5.51
CA GLY A 83 -22.85 10.81 5.56
C GLY A 83 -22.75 11.71 6.81
N HIS A 84 -21.80 11.45 7.71
CA HIS A 84 -21.39 12.31 8.82
C HIS A 84 -19.89 12.60 8.68
N GLN A 85 -19.44 13.83 8.93
CA GLN A 85 -18.01 14.19 8.88
C GLN A 85 -17.18 13.30 9.83
N GLN A 86 -16.66 12.20 9.30
CA GLN A 86 -15.74 11.32 10.00
C GLN A 86 -14.32 11.65 9.57
N TYR A 87 -13.39 11.55 10.51
CA TYR A 87 -11.97 11.73 10.25
C TYR A 87 -11.26 10.38 10.27
N MET A 88 -10.25 10.21 9.42
CA MET A 88 -9.35 9.07 9.52
C MET A 88 -8.71 9.03 10.91
N PRO A 89 -8.50 7.83 11.51
CA PRO A 89 -7.76 7.69 12.75
C PRO A 89 -6.37 8.34 12.64
N THR A 90 -5.97 9.03 13.71
CA THR A 90 -4.62 9.58 13.81
C THR A 90 -3.76 8.70 14.68
N TYR A 91 -2.52 8.47 14.26
CA TYR A 91 -1.55 7.68 15.03
C TYR A 91 -0.41 8.56 15.52
N GLY A 92 0.08 8.27 16.73
CA GLY A 92 1.25 8.93 17.28
C GLY A 92 2.53 8.61 16.49
N PRO A 93 3.61 9.38 16.67
CA PRO A 93 4.86 9.18 15.93
C PRO A 93 5.48 7.80 16.16
N ILE A 94 5.56 7.35 17.42
CA ILE A 94 6.13 6.05 17.79
C ILE A 94 5.28 4.90 17.23
N GLN A 95 3.96 4.98 17.38
CA GLN A 95 3.04 3.96 16.85
C GLN A 95 3.16 3.85 15.32
N SER A 96 3.30 4.99 14.63
CA SER A 96 3.51 5.02 13.18
C SER A 96 4.84 4.39 12.78
N ALA A 97 5.92 4.69 13.52
CA ALA A 97 7.24 4.12 13.29
C ALA A 97 7.25 2.59 13.46
N LEU A 98 6.74 2.09 14.59
CA LEU A 98 6.67 0.65 14.86
C LEU A 98 5.79 -0.09 13.85
N SER A 99 4.67 0.53 13.45
CA SER A 99 3.78 -0.05 12.43
C SER A 99 4.45 -0.08 11.06
N TRP A 100 5.23 0.95 10.73
CA TRP A 100 6.04 0.99 9.51
C TRP A 100 7.09 -0.14 9.53
N ASP A 101 7.88 -0.27 10.59
CA ASP A 101 8.88 -1.33 10.69
C ASP A 101 8.25 -2.72 10.57
N LEU A 102 7.17 -2.96 11.33
CA LEU A 102 6.46 -4.24 11.32
C LEU A 102 5.94 -4.60 9.93
N CYS A 103 5.27 -3.67 9.25
CA CYS A 103 4.68 -3.94 7.93
C CYS A 103 5.76 -4.19 6.87
N ASN A 104 6.86 -3.42 6.89
CA ASN A 104 7.93 -3.58 5.92
C ASN A 104 8.72 -4.88 6.14
N VAL A 105 9.05 -5.21 7.39
CA VAL A 105 9.73 -6.48 7.72
C VAL A 105 8.85 -7.69 7.40
N ALA A 106 7.57 -7.65 7.75
CA ALA A 106 6.64 -8.74 7.44
C ALA A 106 6.52 -8.97 5.93
N SER A 107 6.42 -7.89 5.15
CA SER A 107 6.34 -7.98 3.68
C SER A 107 7.58 -8.62 3.08
N GLU A 108 8.77 -8.20 3.52
CA GLU A 108 10.00 -8.85 3.06
C GLU A 108 10.09 -10.33 3.49
N LEU A 109 9.69 -10.64 4.73
CA LEU A 109 9.72 -12.00 5.24
C LEU A 109 8.85 -12.94 4.39
N PHE A 110 7.70 -12.46 3.92
CA PHE A 110 6.75 -13.25 3.14
C PHE A 110 7.14 -13.39 1.67
N TRP A 111 7.71 -12.35 1.06
CA TRP A 111 7.79 -12.29 -0.41
C TRP A 111 9.18 -12.01 -1.00
N ARG A 112 10.17 -11.55 -0.22
CA ARG A 112 11.51 -11.21 -0.76
C ARG A 112 12.22 -12.36 -1.47
N ARG A 113 11.86 -13.62 -1.16
CA ARG A 113 12.42 -14.82 -1.78
C ARG A 113 11.77 -15.21 -3.12
N ARG A 114 10.83 -14.41 -3.64
CA ARG A 114 10.15 -14.61 -4.93
C ARG A 114 10.25 -13.38 -5.81
N PRO A 115 11.44 -13.09 -6.36
CA PRO A 115 11.68 -11.87 -7.15
C PRO A 115 10.80 -11.80 -8.42
N ASP A 116 10.32 -12.94 -8.90
CA ASP A 116 9.37 -13.08 -10.01
C ASP A 116 7.94 -12.62 -9.68
N LYS A 117 7.59 -12.53 -8.39
CA LYS A 117 6.25 -12.13 -7.91
C LYS A 117 6.30 -11.03 -6.86
N TYR A 118 7.45 -10.39 -6.65
CA TYR A 118 7.64 -9.37 -5.64
C TYR A 118 8.51 -8.22 -6.13
N LEU A 119 7.96 -7.01 -6.06
CA LEU A 119 8.65 -5.76 -6.35
C LEU A 119 8.61 -4.85 -5.12
N LEU A 120 9.78 -4.50 -4.58
CA LEU A 120 9.91 -3.40 -3.63
C LEU A 120 10.05 -2.09 -4.40
N LEU A 121 9.10 -1.17 -4.23
CA LEU A 121 9.09 0.12 -4.91
C LEU A 121 9.06 1.24 -3.87
N ARG A 122 10.00 2.18 -3.91
CA ARG A 122 9.95 3.37 -3.08
C ARG A 122 9.08 4.42 -3.75
N TYR A 123 8.26 5.11 -2.97
CA TYR A 123 7.43 6.21 -3.42
C TYR A 123 8.28 7.32 -4.05
N GLU A 124 9.45 7.58 -3.47
CA GLU A 124 10.37 8.61 -3.96
C GLU A 124 10.91 8.25 -5.35
N ASP A 125 11.29 6.98 -5.57
CA ASP A 125 11.75 6.47 -6.87
C ASP A 125 10.60 6.44 -7.88
N PHE A 126 9.38 6.07 -7.45
CA PHE A 126 8.17 6.14 -8.27
C PHE A 126 7.88 7.55 -8.75
N ILE A 127 8.04 8.57 -7.91
CA ILE A 127 7.82 9.95 -8.34
C ILE A 127 8.97 10.45 -9.24
N ALA A 128 10.20 9.99 -9.02
CA ALA A 128 11.35 10.37 -9.85
C ALA A 128 11.25 9.84 -11.28
N ASP A 129 10.78 8.60 -11.46
CA ASP A 129 10.47 8.02 -12.77
C ASP A 129 9.15 7.24 -12.74
N PRO A 130 7.99 7.93 -12.88
CA PRO A 130 6.69 7.27 -12.82
C PRO A 130 6.45 6.31 -13.96
N ARG A 131 6.86 6.66 -15.18
CA ARG A 131 6.64 5.84 -16.37
C ARG A 131 7.46 4.56 -16.30
N GLY A 132 8.75 4.65 -15.95
CA GLY A 132 9.60 3.47 -15.76
C GLY A 132 9.09 2.59 -14.63
N SER A 133 8.70 3.18 -13.50
CA SER A 133 8.17 2.41 -12.37
C SER A 133 6.88 1.66 -12.70
N VAL A 134 5.96 2.26 -13.46
CA VAL A 134 4.74 1.56 -13.91
C VAL A 134 5.08 0.44 -14.88
N ARG A 135 6.05 0.62 -15.79
CA ARG A 135 6.51 -0.46 -16.67
C ARG A 135 7.07 -1.65 -15.89
N THR A 136 7.90 -1.41 -14.88
CA THR A 136 8.39 -2.48 -13.99
C THR A 136 7.26 -3.22 -13.28
N VAL A 137 6.18 -2.52 -12.92
CA VAL A 137 4.99 -3.16 -12.34
C VAL A 137 4.24 -4.02 -13.37
N LEU A 138 4.14 -3.56 -14.63
CA LEU A 138 3.52 -4.34 -15.71
C LEU A 138 4.33 -5.59 -16.05
N ASP A 139 5.66 -5.49 -16.07
CA ASP A 139 6.57 -6.62 -16.27
C ASP A 139 6.38 -7.69 -15.17
N LEU A 140 6.12 -7.27 -13.92
CA LEU A 140 5.86 -8.18 -12.79
C LEU A 140 4.59 -9.04 -12.97
N VAL A 141 3.62 -8.55 -13.75
CA VAL A 141 2.34 -9.22 -14.02
C VAL A 141 2.23 -9.71 -15.46
N ASP A 142 3.34 -9.71 -16.20
CA ASP A 142 3.43 -10.15 -17.60
C ASP A 142 2.39 -9.46 -18.52
N ILE A 143 2.08 -8.20 -18.24
CA ILE A 143 1.29 -7.37 -19.14
C ILE A 143 2.24 -6.76 -20.15
N GLY A 144 2.00 -7.05 -21.43
CA GLY A 144 2.79 -6.53 -22.54
C GLY A 144 2.82 -4.99 -22.63
N PRO A 145 3.54 -4.44 -23.61
CA PRO A 145 3.64 -2.99 -23.75
C PRO A 145 2.26 -2.38 -23.97
N VAL A 146 1.83 -1.58 -23.00
CA VAL A 146 0.60 -0.79 -23.07
C VAL A 146 0.93 0.69 -23.09
N GLU A 147 0.15 1.45 -23.84
CA GLU A 147 0.21 2.91 -23.79
C GLU A 147 -0.24 3.38 -22.41
N LEU A 148 0.70 4.00 -21.69
CA LEU A 148 0.42 4.53 -20.36
C LEU A 148 -0.27 5.89 -20.47
N PRO A 149 -1.28 6.19 -19.64
CA PRO A 149 -2.08 7.42 -19.76
C PRO A 149 -1.35 8.67 -19.23
N PHE A 150 -0.06 8.80 -19.50
CA PHE A 150 0.73 9.97 -19.11
C PHE A 150 0.65 11.05 -20.18
N THR A 151 0.21 12.25 -19.80
CA THR A 151 0.19 13.42 -20.69
C THR A 151 1.56 14.07 -20.82
N ASP A 152 2.41 13.93 -19.79
CA ASP A 152 3.80 14.37 -19.77
C ASP A 152 4.66 13.45 -18.85
N ALA A 153 5.85 13.88 -18.43
CA ALA A 153 6.74 13.08 -17.58
C ALA A 153 6.14 12.73 -16.20
N HIS A 154 5.30 13.59 -15.63
CA HIS A 154 4.78 13.48 -14.27
C HIS A 154 3.28 13.69 -14.14
N THR A 155 2.55 13.95 -15.22
CA THR A 155 1.09 14.07 -15.20
C THR A 155 0.44 12.84 -15.81
N VAL A 156 -0.50 12.24 -15.07
CA VAL A 156 -1.30 11.10 -15.50
C VAL A 156 -2.76 11.51 -15.66
N GLN A 157 -3.40 11.05 -16.74
CA GLN A 157 -4.83 11.21 -16.96
C GLN A 157 -5.57 10.08 -16.23
N MET A 158 -6.16 10.39 -15.09
CA MET A 158 -6.88 9.42 -14.25
C MET A 158 -8.32 9.25 -14.71
N GLY A 159 -8.71 8.02 -15.05
CA GLY A 159 -10.10 7.63 -15.20
C GLY A 159 -10.79 7.34 -13.85
N PRO A 160 -12.11 7.12 -13.85
CA PRO A 160 -12.81 6.55 -12.69
C PRO A 160 -12.17 5.23 -12.26
N SER A 161 -12.12 4.97 -10.96
CA SER A 161 -11.63 3.69 -10.41
C SER A 161 -12.68 3.06 -9.49
N HIS A 162 -12.56 1.75 -9.27
CA HIS A 162 -13.41 1.00 -8.33
C HIS A 162 -12.90 1.08 -6.88
N SER A 163 -12.12 2.12 -6.54
CA SER A 163 -11.62 2.33 -5.19
C SER A 163 -12.75 2.61 -4.20
N VAL A 164 -12.71 1.95 -3.05
CA VAL A 164 -13.61 2.19 -1.92
C VAL A 164 -12.78 2.63 -0.72
N SER A 165 -13.12 3.77 -0.10
CA SER A 165 -12.45 4.31 1.09
C SER A 165 -10.95 4.61 0.94
N GLY A 166 -10.40 5.32 1.91
CA GLY A 166 -8.96 5.61 2.01
C GLY A 166 -8.65 7.09 1.83
N ASN A 167 -7.45 7.39 1.32
CA ASN A 167 -7.01 8.77 1.16
C ASN A 167 -7.86 9.47 0.09
N PRO A 168 -8.52 10.61 0.37
CA PRO A 168 -9.40 11.28 -0.57
C PRO A 168 -8.76 11.59 -1.94
N SER A 169 -7.44 11.75 -1.99
CA SER A 169 -6.71 11.94 -3.25
C SER A 169 -6.88 10.79 -4.26
N ARG A 170 -7.23 9.57 -3.80
CA ARG A 170 -7.43 8.40 -4.67
C ARG A 170 -8.71 8.48 -5.53
N PHE A 171 -9.63 9.38 -5.19
CA PHE A 171 -10.89 9.57 -5.92
C PHE A 171 -10.79 10.69 -6.96
N ARG A 172 -9.61 11.30 -7.13
CA ARG A 172 -9.40 12.33 -8.14
C ARG A 172 -9.38 11.70 -9.53
N THR A 173 -10.14 12.28 -10.43
CA THR A 173 -10.17 11.96 -11.87
C THR A 173 -9.66 13.16 -12.68
N GLY A 174 -9.32 12.91 -13.94
CA GLY A 174 -8.70 13.91 -14.82
C GLY A 174 -7.18 14.01 -14.66
N PRO A 175 -6.57 15.14 -15.06
CA PRO A 175 -5.13 15.33 -14.95
C PRO A 175 -4.68 15.35 -13.49
N VAL A 176 -3.80 14.41 -13.14
CA VAL A 176 -3.18 14.33 -11.81
C VAL A 176 -1.68 14.44 -11.95
N GLU A 177 -1.14 15.51 -11.40
CA GLU A 177 0.30 15.73 -11.35
C GLU A 177 0.94 14.97 -10.18
N LEU A 178 1.94 14.18 -10.50
CA LEU A 178 2.74 13.40 -9.56
C LEU A 178 3.90 14.27 -9.05
N ARG A 179 3.85 14.57 -7.76
CA ARG A 179 4.88 15.37 -7.08
C ARG A 179 5.25 14.74 -5.75
N VAL A 180 6.52 14.89 -5.37
CA VAL A 180 6.99 14.42 -4.06
C VAL A 180 6.33 15.29 -2.98
N ASP A 181 5.64 14.65 -2.04
CA ASP A 181 5.09 15.37 -0.89
C ASP A 181 6.12 15.47 0.24
N GLU A 182 6.84 16.59 0.24
CA GLU A 182 7.86 16.95 1.23
C GLU A 182 7.34 17.82 2.39
N ARG A 183 6.01 18.01 2.52
CA ARG A 183 5.44 18.90 3.56
C ARG A 183 5.87 18.51 4.97
N TRP A 184 6.13 17.23 5.21
CA TRP A 184 6.62 16.72 6.48
C TRP A 184 7.96 17.35 6.89
N LYS A 185 8.86 17.69 5.95
CA LYS A 185 10.15 18.33 6.25
C LYS A 185 9.97 19.68 6.96
N ARG A 186 8.94 20.43 6.58
CA ARG A 186 8.65 21.79 7.07
C ARG A 186 7.60 21.83 8.19
N LYS A 187 6.61 20.94 8.16
CA LYS A 187 5.41 21.02 9.01
C LYS A 187 5.34 19.96 10.11
N MET A 188 6.23 18.97 10.11
CA MET A 188 6.30 17.99 11.20
C MET A 188 7.06 18.60 12.39
N PRO A 189 6.55 18.52 13.63
CA PRO A 189 7.29 18.97 14.79
C PRO A 189 8.65 18.26 14.89
N GLY A 190 9.72 19.01 15.16
CA GLY A 190 11.08 18.47 15.20
C GLY A 190 11.24 17.27 16.12
N ALA A 191 10.66 17.34 17.33
CA ALA A 191 10.67 16.24 18.30
C ALA A 191 10.00 14.96 17.75
N ALA A 192 8.85 15.10 17.07
CA ALA A 192 8.17 13.96 16.45
C ALA A 192 9.00 13.36 15.31
N ARG A 193 9.66 14.21 14.51
CA ARG A 193 10.56 13.78 13.43
C ARG A 193 11.76 13.00 13.98
N SER A 194 12.39 13.50 15.04
CA SER A 194 13.51 12.82 15.71
C SER A 194 13.08 11.48 16.32
N LEU A 195 11.94 11.43 17.00
CA LEU A 195 11.40 10.17 17.54
C LEU A 195 11.22 9.12 16.43
N VAL A 196 10.55 9.47 15.32
CA VAL A 196 10.36 8.53 14.22
C VAL A 196 11.71 8.05 13.67
N SER A 197 12.65 8.97 13.44
CA SER A 197 13.99 8.66 12.92
C SER A 197 14.76 7.72 13.84
N THR A 198 14.66 7.88 15.15
CA THR A 198 15.30 6.99 16.13
C THR A 198 14.70 5.59 16.09
N PHE A 199 13.37 5.46 16.10
CA PHE A 199 12.70 4.15 16.16
C PHE A 199 12.89 3.35 14.86
N VAL A 200 12.76 4.00 13.69
CA VAL A 200 12.97 3.32 12.39
C VAL A 200 14.45 3.22 12.00
N GLY A 201 15.36 3.81 12.77
CA GLY A 201 16.78 4.03 12.45
C GLY A 201 17.45 2.92 11.63
N PRO A 202 17.54 1.70 12.17
CA PRO A 202 18.21 0.59 11.49
C PRO A 202 17.54 0.19 10.17
N LEU A 203 16.21 0.08 10.15
CA LEU A 203 15.46 -0.34 8.96
C LEU A 203 15.40 0.77 7.92
N GLY A 204 15.15 2.01 8.32
CA GLY A 204 15.15 3.15 7.41
C GLY A 204 16.48 3.30 6.67
N LYS A 205 17.62 3.13 7.36
CA LYS A 205 18.94 3.08 6.71
C LYS A 205 19.08 1.91 5.74
N ARG A 206 18.64 0.70 6.13
CA ARG A 206 18.65 -0.48 5.26
C ARG A 206 17.85 -0.26 3.97
N TYR A 207 16.77 0.51 4.04
CA TYR A 207 15.93 0.86 2.90
C TYR A 207 16.35 2.16 2.18
N GLY A 208 17.53 2.71 2.49
CA GLY A 208 18.11 3.85 1.79
C GLY A 208 17.47 5.21 2.13
N TYR A 209 16.86 5.34 3.31
CA TYR A 209 16.41 6.64 3.81
C TYR A 209 17.49 7.30 4.65
N ASP A 210 17.82 8.55 4.31
CA ASP A 210 18.68 9.38 5.15
C ASP A 210 17.85 10.00 6.28
N LEU A 211 18.07 9.52 7.50
CA LEU A 211 17.24 9.82 8.65
C LEU A 211 17.72 11.04 9.45
N TRP A 212 18.87 11.61 9.12
CA TRP A 212 19.53 12.67 9.90
C TRP A 212 19.72 13.96 9.12
#